data_AF-A0A933E5L1-F1
#
_entry.id   AF-A0A933E5L1-F1
#
_cell.length_a   1.000
_cell.length_b   1.000
_cell.length_c   1.000
_cell.angle_alpha   90.00
_cell.angle_beta   90.00
_cell.angle_gamma   90.00
#
_symmetry.space_group_name_H-M   'P 1'
#
loop_
_entity.id
_entity.type
_entity.pdbx_description
1 polymer ?
#
loop_
_entity_poly.entity_id
_entity_poly.type
_entity_poly.pdbx_seq_one_letter_code
_entity_poly.pdbx_strand_id
1 'polypeptide(L)' 'MKSADIECGRFLSVRVTRDVRAVGIRQDDVMVWFWIGSHGEYEQVIAKV' A
#
# COMPACT_ATOMS: atom_id res chain seq x y z
N MET A 1 17.57 -4.28 5.19
CA MET A 1 16.39 -4.81 4.49
C MET A 1 15.87 -3.73 3.55
N LYS A 2 16.44 -3.61 2.35
CA LYS A 2 15.96 -2.68 1.30
C LYS A 2 14.81 -3.38 0.57
N SER A 3 13.59 -3.23 1.05
CA SER A 3 12.40 -3.76 0.38
C SER A 3 11.89 -2.72 -0.61
N ALA A 4 12.34 -2.86 -1.86
CA ALA A 4 11.73 -2.39 -3.11
C ALA A 4 10.53 -1.43 -2.96
N ASP A 5 10.83 -0.13 -2.86
CA ASP A 5 9.90 0.92 -3.23
C ASP A 5 9.88 0.97 -4.77
N ILE A 6 8.90 0.31 -5.39
CA ILE A 6 8.72 0.36 -6.84
C ILE A 6 8.11 1.72 -7.16
N GLU A 7 8.94 2.64 -7.65
CA GLU A 7 8.53 3.98 -8.05
C GLU A 7 7.93 3.96 -9.46
N CYS A 8 6.62 3.73 -9.57
CA CYS A 8 5.87 3.93 -10.81
C CYS A 8 5.35 5.37 -10.86
N GLY A 9 6.27 6.32 -10.97
CA GLY A 9 6.09 7.75 -11.29
C GLY A 9 5.28 8.65 -10.34
N ARG A 10 4.24 8.14 -9.67
CA ARG A 10 3.32 8.89 -8.77
C ARG A 10 2.73 8.05 -7.63
N PHE A 11 2.78 6.73 -7.73
CA PHE A 11 2.24 5.82 -6.72
C PHE A 11 3.36 5.31 -5.82
N LEU A 12 3.09 5.34 -4.52
CA LEU A 12 3.97 4.87 -3.46
C LEU A 12 3.28 3.74 -2.71
N SER A 13 4.01 2.65 -2.49
CA SER A 13 3.56 1.57 -1.62
C SER A 13 4.55 1.41 -0.48
N VAL A 14 4.06 1.55 0.75
CA VAL A 14 4.88 1.38 1.95
C VAL A 14 4.40 0.16 2.72
N ARG A 15 5.35 -0.65 3.17
CA ARG A 15 5.10 -1.77 4.05
C ARG A 15 5.11 -1.27 5.50
N VAL A 16 3.93 -1.20 6.11
CA VAL A 16 3.75 -0.71 7.50
C VAL A 16 4.13 -1.81 8.50
N THR A 17 3.74 -3.06 8.22
CA THR A 17 4.14 -4.25 8.99
C THR A 17 4.40 -5.41 8.02
N ARG A 18 4.79 -6.60 8.53
CA ARG A 18 4.95 -7.80 7.69
C ARG A 18 3.71 -8.07 6.82
N ASP A 19 2.54 -7.79 7.37
CA ASP A 19 1.24 -8.16 6.80
C ASP A 19 0.39 -6.95 6.39
N VAL A 20 0.75 -5.72 6.79
CA VAL A 20 0.00 -4.49 6.44
C VAL A 20 0.76 -3.69 5.39
N ARG A 21 0.04 -3.28 4.35
CA ARG A 21 0.54 -2.36 3.33
C ARG A 21 -0.33 -1.12 3.29
N ALA A 22 0.31 0.00 2.99
CA ALA A 22 -0.33 1.26 2.66
C ALA A 22 0.05 1.65 1.25
N VAL A 23 -0.91 2.17 0.49
CA VAL A 23 -0.69 2.70 -0.85
C VAL A 23 -1.22 4.12 -0.90
N GLY A 24 -0.39 5.00 -1.46
CA GLY A 24 -0.67 6.41 -1.56
C GLY A 24 -0.10 7.01 -2.83
N ILE A 25 -0.48 8.24 -3.07
CA ILE A 25 0.13 9.08 -4.10
C ILE A 25 0.77 10.28 -3.42
N ARG A 26 1.93 10.68 -3.94
CA ARG A 26 2.53 11.95 -3.58
C ARG A 26 2.09 12.99 -4.60
N GLN A 27 1.41 14.03 -4.13
CA GLN A 27 1.11 15.22 -4.91
C GLN A 27 1.85 16.39 -4.25
N ASP A 28 2.86 16.91 -4.95
CA ASP A 28 3.73 17.97 -4.45
C ASP A 28 4.35 17.62 -3.07
N ASP A 29 4.00 18.38 -2.03
CA ASP A 29 4.43 18.16 -0.64
C ASP A 29 3.40 17.43 0.22
N VAL A 30 2.28 17.00 -0.38
CA VAL A 30 1.21 16.28 0.32
C VAL A 30 1.23 14.81 -0.06
N MET A 31 1.21 13.95 0.95
CA MET A 31 1.01 12.51 0.78
C MET A 31 -0.45 12.17 1.01
N VAL A 32 -1.12 11.61 -0.01
CA VAL A 32 -2.50 11.14 0.07
C VAL A 32 -2.51 9.62 0.11
N TRP A 33 -2.86 9.06 1.27
CA TRP A 33 -3.06 7.62 1.46
C TRP A 33 -4.50 7.27 1.13
N PHE A 34 -4.71 6.49 0.07
CA PHE A 34 -6.04 6.06 -0.34
C PHE A 34 -6.36 4.64 0.11
N TRP A 35 -5.35 3.89 0.59
CA TRP A 35 -5.56 2.53 1.08
C TRP A 35 -4.54 2.15 2.16
N ILE A 36 -5.03 1.55 3.24
CA ILE A 36 -4.25 0.86 4.26
C ILE A 36 -5.02 -0.37 4.70
N GLY A 37 -4.37 -1.53 4.68
CA GLY A 37 -5.03 -2.78 5.06
C GLY A 37 -4.05 -3.93 5.23
N SER A 38 -4.49 -4.96 5.95
CA SER A 38 -3.74 -6.22 6.02
C SER A 38 -3.93 -7.04 4.75
N HIS A 39 -2.91 -7.80 4.38
CA HIS A 39 -3.00 -8.78 3.31
C HIS A 39 -4.11 -9.81 3.60
N GLY A 40 -4.30 -10.16 4.88
CA GLY A 40 -5.34 -11.09 5.31
C GLY A 40 -6.77 -10.57 5.15
N GLU A 41 -7.00 -9.27 5.29
CA GLU A 41 -8.32 -8.67 5.02
C GLU A 41 -8.66 -8.67 3.53
N TYR A 42 -7.65 -8.56 2.64
CA TYR A 42 -7.86 -8.65 1.20
C TYR A 42 -8.31 -10.06 0.77
N GLU A 43 -7.72 -11.10 1.35
CA GLU A 43 -8.12 -12.50 1.11
C GLU A 43 -9.56 -12.79 1.54
N GLN A 44 -10.03 -12.21 2.66
CA GLN A 44 -11.42 -12.39 3.12
C GLN A 44 -12.46 -11.69 2.23
N VAL A 45 -12.08 -10.59 1.59
CA VAL A 45 -12.95 -9.87 0.64
C VAL A 45 -13.00 -10.59 -0.72
N ILE A 46 -11.90 -11.23 -1.14
CA ILE A 46 -11.83 -11.98 -2.41
C ILE A 46 -12.50 -13.36 -2.31
N ALA A 47 -12.49 -14.01 -1.14
CA ALA A 47 -13.11 -15.33 -0.94
C ALA A 47 -14.66 -15.34 -0.97
N LYS A 48 -15.30 -14.21 -1.29
CA LYS A 48 -16.77 -14.08 -1.40
C LYS A 48 -17.28 -13.76 -2.81
N VAL A 49 -16.44 -13.87 -3.84
CA VAL A 49 -16.86 -13.73 -5.25
C VAL A 49 -16.60 -15.02 -6.01
#